data_AF-A0A816YNT4-F1
#
_entry.id   AF-A0A816YNT4-F1
#
_cell.length_a   1.000
_cell.length_b   1.000
_cell.length_c   1.000
_cell.angle_alpha   90.00
_cell.angle_beta   90.00
_cell.angle_gamma   90.00
#
_symmetry.space_group_name_H-M   'P 1'
#
loop_
_entity.id
_entity.type
_entity.pdbx_description
1 polymer ?
#
loop_
_entity_poly.entity_id
_entity_poly.type
_entity_poly.pdbx_seq_one_letter_code
_entity_poly.pdbx_strand_id
1 'polypeptide(L)'
;MLKLENELFMADYSDLYIIEVLDPEVTWLKSRTAYYNDSFQILRQLVGEEALIMSRPVDYDLDFSPHDIVFIGWVGDQRGTYDGPRKALRYMLESGRRHYVGFGSDIGGYDTDPNAGPLGRTKELFLRWTAVGALSSFMENSGDGEHFPWKFDKETTDIYRSWVNLRYTLVPYLYSEGTKVAIYRNGTLMQPCGDTEVLFSYAYFLPMLSKSGKNWRLIAIYRNDNRALNRRLIADFL
;
A
#
# COMPACT_ATOMS: atom_id res chain seq x y z
N MET A 1 -9.83 32.00 8.39
CA MET A 1 -10.24 30.59 8.25
C MET A 1 -9.13 29.90 7.47
N LEU A 2 -8.23 29.20 8.16
CA LEU A 2 -7.14 28.45 7.51
C LEU A 2 -7.78 27.29 6.76
N LYS A 3 -7.79 27.32 5.43
CA LYS A 3 -8.07 26.12 4.64
C LYS A 3 -6.84 25.24 4.75
N LEU A 4 -6.95 24.14 5.47
CA LEU A 4 -6.02 23.02 5.35
C LEU A 4 -6.15 22.53 3.89
N GLU A 5 -5.11 22.72 3.08
CA GLU A 5 -5.13 22.43 1.64
C GLU A 5 -5.02 20.92 1.32
N ASN A 6 -4.90 20.07 2.34
CA ASN A 6 -4.76 18.63 2.15
C ASN A 6 -6.11 17.93 2.31
N GLU A 7 -6.60 17.36 1.21
CA GLU A 7 -7.82 16.54 1.14
C GLU A 7 -7.60 15.12 1.72
N LEU A 8 -6.36 14.76 2.08
CA LEU A 8 -6.00 13.47 2.66
C LEU A 8 -5.22 13.63 3.97
N PHE A 9 -5.64 12.93 5.02
CA PHE A 9 -4.95 12.84 6.30
C PHE A 9 -4.49 11.40 6.57
N MET A 10 -3.21 11.20 6.86
CA MET A 10 -2.70 9.91 7.33
C MET A 10 -3.04 9.76 8.82
N ALA A 11 -4.07 8.97 9.11
CA ALA A 11 -4.42 8.57 10.46
C ALA A 11 -3.63 7.29 10.78
N ASP A 12 -2.41 7.45 11.30
CA ASP A 12 -1.64 6.32 11.80
C ASP A 12 -1.71 6.24 13.32
N TYR A 13 -1.88 5.02 13.80
CA TYR A 13 -1.73 4.54 15.16
C TYR A 13 -2.02 5.54 16.30
N SER A 14 -3.10 5.30 17.03
CA SER A 14 -3.32 5.89 18.34
C SER A 14 -2.84 4.93 19.43
N ASP A 15 -1.76 5.26 20.13
CA ASP A 15 -1.38 4.62 21.40
C ASP A 15 -2.47 4.90 22.45
N LEU A 16 -3.54 4.11 22.43
CA LEU A 16 -4.74 4.32 23.26
C LEU A 16 -4.61 3.74 24.67
N TYR A 17 -3.41 3.31 25.06
CA TYR A 17 -3.12 2.76 26.39
C TYR A 17 -3.66 3.66 27.52
N ILE A 18 -3.70 4.98 27.30
CA ILE A 18 -4.25 5.92 28.29
C ILE A 18 -5.75 5.72 28.52
N ILE A 19 -6.56 5.46 27.49
CA ILE A 19 -8.02 5.37 27.65
C ILE A 19 -8.42 4.07 28.34
N GLU A 20 -7.78 2.95 28.00
CA GLU A 20 -8.04 1.65 28.66
C GLU A 20 -7.63 1.65 30.13
N VAL A 21 -6.61 2.43 30.49
CA VAL A 21 -6.18 2.62 31.89
C VAL A 21 -7.18 3.49 32.67
N LEU A 22 -7.83 4.45 32.01
CA LEU A 22 -8.77 5.37 32.64
C LEU A 22 -10.20 4.83 32.72
N ASP A 23 -10.60 3.99 31.77
CA ASP A 23 -11.91 3.33 31.75
C ASP A 23 -11.78 1.86 31.27
N PRO A 24 -11.87 0.89 32.19
CA PRO A 24 -11.72 -0.53 31.85
C PRO A 24 -12.89 -1.10 31.03
N GLU A 25 -14.01 -0.38 30.86
CA GLU A 25 -15.12 -0.81 29.98
C GLU A 25 -14.87 -0.47 28.50
N VAL A 26 -13.89 0.39 28.23
CA VAL A 26 -13.47 0.77 26.88
C VAL A 26 -12.40 -0.21 26.40
N THR A 27 -12.75 -1.00 25.38
CA THR A 27 -11.82 -1.93 24.75
C THR A 27 -10.99 -1.25 23.68
N TRP A 28 -9.80 -1.80 23.40
CA TRP A 28 -8.94 -1.38 22.29
C TRP A 28 -9.71 -1.18 20.97
N LEU A 29 -10.54 -2.17 20.62
CA LEU A 29 -11.35 -2.13 19.40
C LEU A 29 -12.31 -0.95 19.36
N LYS A 30 -12.98 -0.63 20.49
CA LYS A 30 -13.90 0.51 20.59
C LYS A 30 -13.12 1.82 20.43
N SER A 31 -12.06 2.00 21.22
CA SER A 31 -11.24 3.23 21.18
C SER A 31 -10.64 3.48 19.80
N ARG A 32 -10.06 2.45 19.18
CA ARG A 32 -9.46 2.51 17.85
C ARG A 32 -10.49 2.86 16.79
N THR A 33 -11.67 2.23 16.84
CA THR A 33 -12.76 2.53 15.91
C THR A 33 -13.26 3.97 16.07
N ALA A 34 -13.35 4.46 17.31
CA ALA A 34 -13.69 5.85 17.59
C ALA A 34 -12.64 6.81 17.03
N TYR A 35 -11.34 6.55 17.27
CA TYR A 35 -10.24 7.37 16.76
C TYR A 35 -10.30 7.58 15.24
N TYR A 36 -10.47 6.51 14.45
CA TYR A 36 -10.53 6.63 13.00
C TYR A 36 -11.80 7.35 12.53
N ASN A 37 -12.95 7.05 13.14
CA ASN A 37 -14.20 7.73 12.82
C ASN A 37 -14.11 9.23 13.14
N ASP A 38 -13.65 9.59 14.33
CA ASP A 38 -13.51 10.98 14.76
C ASP A 38 -12.52 11.73 13.87
N SER A 39 -11.38 11.11 13.52
CA SER A 39 -10.40 11.68 12.59
C SER A 39 -11.03 11.98 11.24
N PHE A 40 -11.80 11.03 10.68
CA PHE A 40 -12.50 11.21 9.41
C PHE A 40 -13.56 12.31 9.47
N GLN A 41 -14.41 12.31 10.52
CA GLN A 41 -15.48 13.29 10.67
C GLN A 41 -14.94 14.71 10.91
N ILE A 42 -13.95 14.85 11.79
CA ILE A 42 -13.30 16.13 12.07
C ILE A 42 -12.63 16.67 10.80
N LEU A 43 -11.90 15.83 10.07
CA LEU A 43 -11.27 16.25 8.82
C LEU A 43 -12.29 16.78 7.83
N ARG A 44 -13.44 16.09 7.66
CA ARG A 44 -14.50 16.55 6.75
C ARG A 44 -15.16 17.85 7.20
N GLN A 45 -15.27 18.08 8.51
CA GLN A 45 -15.75 19.36 9.05
C GLN A 45 -14.78 20.51 8.79
N LEU A 46 -13.47 20.25 8.82
CA LEU A 46 -12.43 21.27 8.67
C LEU A 46 -12.06 21.56 7.20
N VAL A 47 -12.02 20.52 6.37
CA VAL A 47 -11.52 20.57 4.98
C VAL A 47 -12.66 20.54 3.97
N GLY A 48 -13.65 19.67 4.18
CA GLY A 48 -14.82 19.50 3.31
C GLY A 48 -15.22 18.03 3.13
N GLU A 49 -16.37 17.81 2.49
CA GLU A 49 -16.94 16.47 2.30
C GLU A 49 -16.10 15.54 1.40
N GLU A 50 -15.17 16.07 0.62
CA GLU A 50 -14.28 15.26 -0.21
C GLU A 50 -13.07 14.74 0.57
N ALA A 51 -12.88 15.15 1.82
CA ALA A 51 -11.72 14.77 2.60
C ALA A 51 -11.75 13.28 2.97
N LEU A 52 -10.57 12.66 2.86
CA LEU A 52 -10.33 11.24 3.10
C LEU A 52 -9.28 11.06 4.21
N ILE A 53 -9.35 9.91 4.87
CA ILE A 53 -8.24 9.43 5.69
C ILE A 53 -7.54 8.26 4.99
N MET A 54 -6.25 8.12 5.26
CA MET A 54 -5.47 6.92 4.96
C MET A 54 -5.01 6.32 6.28
N SER A 55 -5.18 5.01 6.45
CA SER A 55 -4.77 4.28 7.64
C SER A 55 -4.46 2.82 7.30
N ARG A 56 -4.00 2.05 8.29
CA ARG A 56 -3.68 0.62 8.11
C ARG A 56 -4.97 -0.21 7.97
N PRO A 57 -5.23 -0.87 6.82
CA PRO A 57 -6.37 -1.77 6.72
C PRO A 57 -6.12 -3.05 7.54
N VAL A 58 -4.96 -3.65 7.30
CA VAL A 58 -4.47 -4.84 7.99
C VAL A 58 -3.05 -4.59 8.43
N ASP A 59 -2.78 -4.91 9.67
CA ASP A 59 -1.42 -4.98 10.22
C ASP A 59 -1.39 -6.09 11.28
N TYR A 60 -0.24 -6.74 11.48
CA TYR A 60 -0.09 -7.90 12.37
C TYR A 60 -1.21 -8.96 12.26
N ASP A 61 -1.75 -9.15 11.05
CA ASP A 61 -2.90 -10.02 10.75
C ASP A 61 -4.22 -9.64 11.44
N LEU A 62 -4.30 -8.46 12.06
CA LEU A 62 -5.51 -7.87 12.66
C LEU A 62 -6.21 -6.92 11.70
N ASP A 63 -7.53 -6.80 11.81
CA ASP A 63 -8.29 -5.79 11.06
C ASP A 63 -8.20 -4.48 11.81
N PHE A 64 -7.43 -3.51 11.30
CA PHE A 64 -7.02 -2.33 12.04
C PHE A 64 -8.01 -1.17 11.89
N SER A 65 -8.52 -0.91 10.70
CA SER A 65 -9.38 0.26 10.46
C SER A 65 -10.83 -0.12 10.19
N PRO A 66 -11.79 0.82 10.31
CA PRO A 66 -13.16 0.58 9.87
C PRO A 66 -13.25 0.60 8.34
N HIS A 67 -13.92 -0.40 7.76
CA HIS A 67 -14.03 -0.59 6.30
C HIS A 67 -14.79 0.53 5.59
N ASP A 68 -15.69 1.20 6.29
CA ASP A 68 -16.62 2.18 5.74
C ASP A 68 -15.99 3.57 5.55
N ILE A 69 -14.82 3.83 6.13
CA ILE A 69 -14.14 5.13 6.07
C ILE A 69 -12.73 5.07 5.45
N VAL A 70 -12.20 3.86 5.19
CA VAL A 70 -10.87 3.67 4.59
C VAL A 70 -10.99 3.19 3.15
N PHE A 71 -10.84 4.13 2.22
CA PHE A 71 -10.86 3.85 0.78
C PHE A 71 -9.47 3.54 0.22
N ILE A 72 -8.43 4.16 0.78
CA ILE A 72 -7.03 3.90 0.46
C ILE A 72 -6.30 3.65 1.77
N GLY A 73 -5.55 2.55 1.85
CA GLY A 73 -4.74 2.23 3.01
C GLY A 73 -3.27 2.00 2.71
N TRP A 74 -2.46 2.15 3.74
CA TRP A 74 -1.05 1.81 3.73
C TRP A 74 -0.82 0.64 4.70
N VAL A 75 -0.05 -0.38 4.30
CA VAL A 75 0.02 -1.64 5.04
C VAL A 75 1.09 -1.71 6.12
N GLY A 76 1.63 -0.57 6.57
CA GLY A 76 2.49 -0.51 7.74
C GLY A 76 3.99 -0.57 7.48
N ASP A 77 4.75 -0.75 8.56
CA ASP A 77 6.19 -0.50 8.61
C ASP A 77 7.02 -1.72 8.18
N GLN A 78 7.07 -2.00 6.88
CA GLN A 78 7.93 -3.07 6.39
C GLN A 78 9.37 -2.63 6.22
N ARG A 79 10.31 -3.50 6.59
CA ARG A 79 11.75 -3.22 6.50
C ARG A 79 12.28 -3.27 5.07
N GLY A 80 13.24 -2.41 4.73
CA GLY A 80 13.99 -2.35 3.47
C GLY A 80 14.92 -3.54 3.20
N THR A 81 14.42 -4.76 3.43
CA THR A 81 15.06 -6.04 3.13
C THR A 81 14.21 -6.78 2.10
N TYR A 82 14.73 -7.88 1.53
CA TYR A 82 13.93 -8.75 0.64
C TYR A 82 12.75 -9.45 1.35
N ASP A 83 12.72 -9.51 2.68
CA ASP A 83 11.56 -10.00 3.44
C ASP A 83 10.45 -8.94 3.60
N GLY A 84 10.82 -7.66 3.56
CA GLY A 84 9.90 -6.53 3.62
C GLY A 84 8.77 -6.59 2.60
N PRO A 85 9.06 -6.62 1.29
CA PRO A 85 8.01 -6.62 0.28
C PRO A 85 7.18 -7.91 0.32
N ARG A 86 7.74 -9.03 0.81
CA ARG A 86 6.97 -10.26 1.05
C ARG A 86 5.91 -10.05 2.12
N LYS A 87 6.27 -9.41 3.24
CA LYS A 87 5.34 -9.06 4.31
C LYS A 87 4.31 -8.02 3.88
N ALA A 88 4.76 -6.96 3.22
CA ALA A 88 3.89 -5.92 2.68
C ALA A 88 2.84 -6.55 1.77
N LEU A 89 3.30 -7.44 0.88
CA LEU A 89 2.42 -8.10 -0.06
C LEU A 89 1.38 -8.99 0.62
N ARG A 90 1.79 -9.75 1.65
CA ARG A 90 0.86 -10.54 2.45
C ARG A 90 -0.24 -9.66 3.05
N TYR A 91 0.11 -8.52 3.64
CA TYR A 91 -0.87 -7.60 4.23
C TYR A 91 -1.76 -6.92 3.20
N MET A 92 -1.23 -6.59 2.02
CA MET A 92 -2.05 -6.11 0.91
C MET A 92 -3.06 -7.19 0.48
N LEU A 93 -2.62 -8.43 0.28
CA LEU A 93 -3.51 -9.53 -0.09
C LEU A 93 -4.58 -9.81 0.98
N GLU A 94 -4.20 -9.76 2.26
CA GLU A 94 -5.13 -9.92 3.37
C GLU A 94 -6.13 -8.75 3.46
N SER A 95 -5.70 -7.53 3.15
CA SER A 95 -6.59 -6.36 3.01
C SER A 95 -7.61 -6.56 1.89
N GLY A 96 -7.16 -7.11 0.75
CA GLY A 96 -8.04 -7.46 -0.36
C GLY A 96 -9.04 -8.56 -0.01
N ARG A 97 -8.58 -9.59 0.71
CA ARG A 97 -9.44 -10.69 1.22
C ARG A 97 -10.53 -10.18 2.16
N ARG A 98 -10.28 -9.08 2.86
CA ARG A 98 -11.24 -8.40 3.75
C ARG A 98 -12.07 -7.33 3.06
N HIS A 99 -11.93 -7.15 1.74
CA HIS A 99 -12.70 -6.21 0.91
C HIS A 99 -12.41 -4.72 1.15
N TYR A 100 -11.19 -4.38 1.58
CA TYR A 100 -10.73 -3.00 1.49
C TYR A 100 -10.59 -2.57 0.02
N VAL A 101 -11.00 -1.34 -0.28
CA VAL A 101 -11.09 -0.83 -1.66
C VAL A 101 -9.73 -0.81 -2.34
N GLY A 102 -8.76 -0.10 -1.77
CA GLY A 102 -7.40 -0.02 -2.29
C GLY A 102 -6.38 0.16 -1.17
N PHE A 103 -5.17 -0.32 -1.43
CA PHE A 103 -4.03 -0.25 -0.52
C PHE A 103 -2.68 -0.29 -1.26
N GLY A 104 -1.63 0.08 -0.53
CA GLY A 104 -0.24 0.07 -0.99
C GLY A 104 0.72 -0.05 0.19
N SER A 105 2.02 0.02 -0.11
CA SER A 105 3.12 -0.07 0.86
C SER A 105 4.20 0.93 0.52
N ASP A 106 5.03 1.28 1.51
CA ASP A 106 6.22 2.10 1.30
C ASP A 106 7.21 1.44 0.33
N ILE A 107 7.44 2.10 -0.82
CA ILE A 107 8.42 1.63 -1.80
C ILE A 107 9.82 1.64 -1.17
N GLY A 108 10.42 0.46 -1.13
CA GLY A 108 11.75 0.27 -0.53
C GLY A 108 11.74 0.07 0.99
N GLY A 109 10.55 0.01 1.60
CA GLY A 109 10.34 -0.24 3.01
C GLY A 109 10.46 1.00 3.89
N TYR A 110 9.55 1.10 4.87
CA TYR A 110 9.56 2.11 5.92
C TYR A 110 10.87 2.05 6.72
N ASP A 111 11.14 0.92 7.37
CA ASP A 111 12.33 0.74 8.21
C ASP A 111 13.58 0.53 7.37
N THR A 112 14.70 1.09 7.82
CA THR A 112 16.00 0.92 7.16
C THR A 112 16.66 -0.44 7.47
N ASP A 113 17.37 -0.99 6.50
CA ASP A 113 18.34 -2.06 6.68
C ASP A 113 19.76 -1.47 6.75
N PRO A 114 20.43 -1.50 7.92
CA PRO A 114 21.78 -0.96 8.08
C PRO A 114 22.81 -1.70 7.21
N ASN A 115 22.50 -2.90 6.73
CA ASN A 115 23.38 -3.68 5.85
C ASN A 115 23.22 -3.30 4.37
N ALA A 116 22.22 -2.48 4.02
CA ALA A 116 21.87 -2.15 2.64
C ALA A 116 22.44 -0.79 2.17
N GLY A 117 23.35 -0.20 2.96
CA GLY A 117 24.02 1.06 2.65
C GLY A 117 23.33 2.29 3.22
N PRO A 118 23.74 3.50 2.80
CA PRO A 118 23.35 4.75 3.46
C PRO A 118 21.87 5.11 3.32
N LEU A 119 21.18 4.52 2.35
CA LEU A 119 19.74 4.71 2.15
C LEU A 119 18.90 3.64 2.86
N GLY A 120 19.53 2.69 3.58
CA GLY A 120 18.80 1.64 4.29
C GLY A 120 18.12 0.62 3.39
N ARG A 121 18.42 0.59 2.09
CA ARG A 121 17.84 -0.29 1.07
C ARG A 121 18.72 -0.30 -0.17
N THR A 122 18.78 -1.43 -0.87
CA THR A 122 19.54 -1.51 -2.12
C THR A 122 18.75 -0.91 -3.29
N LYS A 123 19.46 -0.37 -4.30
CA LYS A 123 18.87 0.08 -5.57
C LYS A 123 17.96 -0.98 -6.20
N GLU A 124 18.43 -2.23 -6.20
CA GLU A 124 17.70 -3.34 -6.78
C GLU A 124 16.37 -3.60 -6.06
N LEU A 125 16.40 -3.64 -4.72
CA LEU A 125 15.20 -3.82 -3.91
C LEU A 125 14.20 -2.68 -4.16
N PHE A 126 14.68 -1.44 -4.13
CA PHE A 126 13.88 -0.24 -4.38
C PHE A 126 13.16 -0.29 -5.74
N LEU A 127 13.86 -0.64 -6.82
CA LEU A 127 13.27 -0.72 -8.17
C LEU A 127 12.31 -1.90 -8.33
N ARG A 128 12.59 -3.06 -7.72
CA ARG A 128 11.67 -4.20 -7.71
C ARG A 128 10.37 -3.86 -6.98
N TRP A 129 10.49 -3.18 -5.84
CA TRP A 129 9.32 -2.73 -5.06
C TRP A 129 8.58 -1.59 -5.77
N THR A 130 9.28 -0.73 -6.51
CA THR A 130 8.65 0.32 -7.35
C THR A 130 7.71 -0.29 -8.37
N ALA A 131 8.11 -1.36 -9.06
CA ALA A 131 7.25 -2.05 -10.02
C ALA A 131 5.95 -2.56 -9.38
N VAL A 132 6.04 -3.08 -8.15
CA VAL A 132 4.89 -3.50 -7.36
C VAL A 132 4.03 -2.31 -6.96
N GLY A 133 4.60 -1.25 -6.41
CA GLY A 133 3.84 -0.05 -6.02
C GLY A 133 3.12 0.59 -7.22
N ALA A 134 3.78 0.70 -8.37
CA ALA A 134 3.21 1.29 -9.58
C ALA A 134 1.99 0.53 -10.11
N LEU A 135 1.97 -0.79 -9.94
CA LEU A 135 0.87 -1.63 -10.37
C LEU A 135 -0.20 -1.83 -9.28
N SER A 136 0.13 -1.63 -8.00
CA SER A 136 -0.79 -1.74 -6.86
C SER A 136 -1.95 -0.73 -6.92
N SER A 137 -2.98 -0.85 -6.09
CA SER A 137 -4.05 0.16 -6.04
C SER A 137 -3.57 1.56 -5.64
N PHE A 138 -2.55 1.63 -4.78
CA PHE A 138 -1.94 2.86 -4.31
C PHE A 138 -0.41 2.77 -4.43
N MET A 139 0.21 3.85 -4.88
CA MET A 139 1.66 3.96 -5.05
C MET A 139 2.16 5.10 -4.17
N GLU A 140 3.02 4.77 -3.22
CA GLU A 140 3.62 5.74 -2.30
C GLU A 140 5.13 5.53 -2.25
N ASN A 141 5.85 6.65 -2.20
CA ASN A 141 7.29 6.67 -1.95
C ASN A 141 7.53 7.43 -0.65
N SER A 142 7.30 6.73 0.45
CA SER A 142 7.42 7.21 1.82
C SER A 142 8.19 6.17 2.65
N GLY A 143 8.45 6.49 3.92
CA GLY A 143 9.22 5.68 4.84
C GLY A 143 10.27 6.48 5.61
N ASP A 144 10.99 5.80 6.50
CA ASP A 144 12.08 6.41 7.24
C ASP A 144 13.31 6.64 6.34
N GLY A 145 13.98 7.76 6.59
CA GLY A 145 15.14 8.21 5.83
C GLY A 145 14.79 8.70 4.42
N GLU A 146 15.67 8.40 3.46
CA GLU A 146 15.67 9.03 2.15
C GLU A 146 15.23 8.04 1.05
N HIS A 147 14.15 8.37 0.35
CA HIS A 147 13.50 7.52 -0.65
C HIS A 147 13.58 8.09 -2.07
N PHE A 148 14.18 9.27 -2.25
CA PHE A 148 14.24 9.86 -3.57
C PHE A 148 15.09 9.02 -4.54
N PRO A 149 14.57 8.67 -5.74
CA PRO A 149 15.27 7.78 -6.66
C PRO A 149 16.60 8.38 -7.17
N TRP A 150 16.74 9.70 -7.20
CA TRP A 150 17.98 10.41 -7.58
C TRP A 150 19.09 10.33 -6.55
N LYS A 151 18.83 9.78 -5.37
CA LYS A 151 19.86 9.53 -4.34
C LYS A 151 20.63 8.24 -4.57
N PHE A 152 20.12 7.34 -5.40
CA PHE A 152 20.85 6.17 -5.86
C PHE A 152 21.77 6.53 -7.02
N ASP A 153 21.21 6.79 -8.20
CA ASP A 153 21.91 7.20 -9.41
C ASP A 153 20.91 7.63 -10.51
N LYS A 154 21.44 8.09 -11.65
CA LYS A 154 20.65 8.50 -12.81
C LYS A 154 19.82 7.34 -13.39
N GLU A 155 20.40 6.15 -13.48
CA GLU A 155 19.72 4.98 -14.06
C GLU A 155 18.48 4.60 -13.23
N THR A 156 18.61 4.59 -11.90
CA THR A 156 17.51 4.34 -10.96
C THR A 156 16.40 5.36 -11.14
N THR A 157 16.76 6.63 -11.30
CA THR A 157 15.80 7.71 -11.55
C THR A 157 15.05 7.50 -12.86
N ASP A 158 15.76 7.11 -13.93
CA ASP A 158 15.16 6.89 -15.24
C ASP A 158 14.21 5.67 -15.23
N ILE A 159 14.57 4.58 -14.55
CA ILE A 159 13.71 3.39 -14.38
C ILE A 159 12.51 3.72 -13.48
N TYR A 160 12.71 4.42 -12.35
CA TYR A 160 11.60 4.84 -11.50
C TYR A 160 10.60 5.72 -12.27
N ARG A 161 11.11 6.66 -13.08
CA ARG A 161 10.28 7.52 -13.92
C ARG A 161 9.44 6.74 -14.93
N SER A 162 9.96 5.65 -15.53
CA SER A 162 9.15 4.85 -16.45
C SER A 162 7.98 4.15 -15.75
N TRP A 163 8.18 3.66 -14.52
CA TRP A 163 7.12 3.10 -13.69
C TRP A 163 6.09 4.14 -13.25
N VAL A 164 6.52 5.34 -12.87
CA VAL A 164 5.62 6.46 -12.56
C VAL A 164 4.80 6.84 -13.79
N ASN A 165 5.41 6.94 -14.96
CA ASN A 165 4.69 7.23 -16.20
C ASN A 165 3.64 6.15 -16.51
N LEU A 166 4.00 4.87 -16.38
CA LEU A 166 3.05 3.76 -16.52
C LEU A 166 1.89 3.90 -15.51
N ARG A 167 2.18 4.18 -14.24
CA ARG A 167 1.18 4.44 -13.21
C ARG A 167 0.19 5.53 -13.63
N TYR A 168 0.69 6.66 -14.16
CA TYR A 168 -0.15 7.74 -14.65
C TYR A 168 -1.06 7.31 -15.80
N THR A 169 -0.60 6.42 -16.70
CA THR A 169 -1.48 5.86 -17.75
C THR A 169 -2.59 4.97 -17.19
N LEU A 170 -2.39 4.38 -16.01
CA LEU A 170 -3.37 3.53 -15.33
C LEU A 170 -4.37 4.30 -14.45
N VAL A 171 -4.11 5.58 -14.14
CA VAL A 171 -4.99 6.39 -13.28
C VAL A 171 -6.46 6.36 -13.71
N PRO A 172 -6.83 6.54 -15.00
CA PRO A 172 -8.24 6.50 -15.41
C PRO A 172 -8.89 5.14 -15.14
N TYR A 173 -8.14 4.04 -15.34
CA TYR A 173 -8.62 2.69 -15.05
C TYR A 173 -8.84 2.48 -13.56
N LEU A 174 -7.83 2.80 -12.74
CA LEU A 174 -7.87 2.64 -11.28
C LEU A 174 -8.97 3.49 -10.65
N TYR A 175 -9.17 4.71 -11.15
CA TYR A 175 -10.25 5.58 -10.70
C TYR A 175 -11.64 5.00 -11.03
N SER A 176 -11.83 4.51 -12.26
CA SER A 176 -13.09 3.88 -12.68
C SER A 176 -13.41 2.62 -11.86
N GLU A 177 -12.46 1.69 -11.75
CA GLU A 177 -12.69 0.46 -10.99
C GLU A 177 -12.78 0.72 -9.48
N GLY A 178 -11.98 1.64 -8.95
CA GLY A 178 -12.02 2.02 -7.54
C GLY A 178 -13.39 2.60 -7.17
N THR A 179 -13.93 3.46 -8.04
CA THR A 179 -15.29 4.01 -7.89
C THR A 179 -16.34 2.91 -7.88
N LYS A 180 -16.27 1.93 -8.80
CA LYS A 180 -17.21 0.80 -8.83
C LYS A 180 -17.15 0.00 -7.52
N VAL A 181 -15.95 -0.37 -7.10
CA VAL A 181 -15.74 -1.14 -5.86
C VAL A 181 -16.27 -0.37 -4.65
N ALA A 182 -15.96 0.91 -4.54
CA ALA A 182 -16.41 1.76 -3.44
C ALA A 182 -17.93 1.93 -3.37
N ILE A 183 -18.60 2.09 -4.52
CA ILE A 183 -20.07 2.23 -4.60
C ILE A 183 -20.77 0.91 -4.22
N TYR A 184 -20.34 -0.22 -4.78
CA TYR A 184 -21.00 -1.50 -4.54
C TYR A 184 -20.58 -2.18 -3.24
N ARG A 185 -19.52 -1.68 -2.58
CA ARG A 185 -18.95 -2.22 -1.32
C ARG A 185 -18.75 -3.73 -1.32
N ASN A 186 -18.39 -4.30 -2.47
CA ASN A 186 -18.28 -5.73 -2.67
C ASN A 186 -17.10 -6.06 -3.58
N GLY A 187 -15.90 -5.83 -3.08
CA GLY A 187 -14.69 -6.15 -3.82
C GLY A 187 -13.46 -5.39 -3.33
N THR A 188 -12.41 -5.48 -4.11
CA THR A 188 -11.13 -4.80 -3.90
C THR A 188 -10.49 -4.57 -5.27
N LEU A 189 -9.67 -3.53 -5.39
CA LEU A 189 -8.85 -3.28 -6.57
C LEU A 189 -7.74 -4.33 -6.75
N MET A 190 -7.37 -5.04 -5.68
CA MET A 190 -6.34 -6.08 -5.70
C MET A 190 -6.92 -7.39 -5.18
N GLN A 191 -7.40 -8.22 -6.11
CA GLN A 191 -8.07 -9.48 -5.79
C GLN A 191 -7.06 -10.58 -5.41
N PRO A 192 -7.24 -11.26 -4.27
CA PRO A 192 -6.45 -12.44 -3.94
C PRO A 192 -6.78 -13.59 -4.91
N CYS A 193 -5.80 -14.45 -5.19
CA CYS A 193 -5.98 -15.61 -6.08
C CYS A 193 -6.11 -16.97 -5.36
N GLY A 194 -5.88 -17.00 -4.05
CA GLY A 194 -6.22 -18.12 -3.15
C GLY A 194 -5.52 -18.03 -1.79
N ASP A 195 -6.00 -18.76 -0.79
CA ASP A 195 -5.51 -18.71 0.60
C ASP A 195 -4.02 -19.05 0.74
N THR A 196 -3.54 -20.03 -0.04
CA THR A 196 -2.11 -20.42 -0.07
C THR A 196 -1.22 -19.28 -0.54
N GLU A 197 -1.68 -18.50 -1.53
CA GLU A 197 -0.92 -17.36 -2.01
C GLU A 197 -0.91 -16.27 -0.94
N VAL A 198 -2.03 -15.96 -0.28
CA VAL A 198 -2.03 -15.00 0.84
C VAL A 198 -0.99 -15.37 1.91
N LEU A 199 -0.85 -16.66 2.23
CA LEU A 199 0.05 -17.15 3.28
C LEU A 199 1.54 -17.21 2.88
N PHE A 200 1.86 -17.54 1.63
CA PHE A 200 3.23 -17.87 1.20
C PHE A 200 3.80 -16.96 0.10
N SER A 201 3.11 -15.87 -0.27
CA SER A 201 3.36 -15.18 -1.54
C SER A 201 4.75 -14.57 -1.73
N TYR A 202 5.29 -14.89 -2.91
CA TYR A 202 6.28 -14.12 -3.67
C TYR A 202 5.66 -13.60 -4.99
N ALA A 203 4.34 -13.44 -5.06
CA ALA A 203 3.60 -13.05 -6.26
C ALA A 203 2.18 -12.59 -5.90
N TYR A 204 1.55 -11.75 -6.72
CA TYR A 204 0.14 -11.36 -6.51
C TYR A 204 -0.51 -10.81 -7.75
N PHE A 205 -1.83 -10.89 -7.79
CA PHE A 205 -2.59 -10.52 -8.96
C PHE A 205 -3.17 -9.13 -8.80
N LEU A 206 -3.00 -8.32 -9.83
CA LEU A 206 -3.80 -7.14 -10.03
C LEU A 206 -4.74 -7.46 -11.16
N PRO A 207 -6.03 -7.69 -10.87
CA PRO A 207 -7.02 -7.79 -11.92
C PRO A 207 -7.14 -6.39 -12.53
N MET A 208 -6.31 -6.12 -13.52
CA MET A 208 -6.67 -5.13 -14.52
C MET A 208 -7.74 -5.79 -15.39
N LEU A 209 -9.00 -5.38 -15.23
CA LEU A 209 -10.07 -5.74 -16.14
C LEU A 209 -9.75 -5.07 -17.48
N SER A 210 -9.05 -5.80 -18.33
CA SER A 210 -9.05 -5.50 -19.75
C SER A 210 -10.49 -5.57 -20.26
N LYS A 211 -10.90 -4.62 -21.10
CA LYS A 211 -12.14 -4.67 -21.92
C LYS A 211 -12.29 -6.00 -22.71
N SER A 212 -11.22 -6.80 -22.83
CA SER A 212 -11.21 -8.11 -23.50
C SER A 212 -11.50 -9.32 -22.60
N GLY A 213 -11.82 -9.13 -21.30
CA GLY A 213 -12.07 -10.24 -20.37
C GLY A 213 -10.81 -11.01 -19.94
N LYS A 214 -9.62 -10.44 -20.18
CA LYS A 214 -8.34 -11.01 -19.71
C LYS A 214 -7.96 -10.42 -18.35
N ASN A 215 -7.77 -11.28 -17.36
CA ASN A 215 -7.18 -10.94 -16.06
C ASN A 215 -5.65 -10.89 -16.21
N TRP A 216 -5.02 -9.79 -15.80
CA TRP A 216 -3.56 -9.68 -15.78
C TRP A 216 -3.01 -10.32 -14.50
N ARG A 217 -1.88 -11.02 -14.64
CA ARG A 217 -1.17 -11.64 -13.52
C ARG A 217 0.14 -10.90 -13.33
N LEU A 218 0.32 -10.25 -12.18
CA LEU A 218 1.63 -9.75 -11.79
C LEU A 218 2.33 -10.86 -11.01
N ILE A 219 3.63 -11.05 -11.24
CA ILE A 219 4.43 -12.00 -10.46
C ILE A 219 5.61 -11.22 -9.91
N ALA A 220 5.48 -10.77 -8.67
CA ALA A 220 6.49 -9.98 -7.98
C ALA A 220 7.61 -10.87 -7.41
N ILE A 221 8.54 -11.32 -8.25
CA ILE A 221 9.62 -12.21 -7.80
C ILE A 221 10.63 -11.45 -6.93
N TYR A 222 10.55 -11.63 -5.62
CA TYR A 222 11.55 -11.20 -4.64
C TYR A 222 12.43 -12.39 -4.25
N ARG A 223 13.56 -12.58 -4.95
CA ARG A 223 14.55 -13.59 -4.56
C ARG A 223 15.93 -12.96 -4.46
N ASN A 224 16.65 -13.34 -3.40
CA ASN A 224 18.06 -13.03 -3.17
C ASN A 224 18.99 -14.10 -3.78
N ASP A 225 18.53 -14.87 -4.77
CA ASP A 225 19.40 -15.81 -5.48
C ASP A 225 20.06 -15.11 -6.67
N ASN A 226 21.39 -14.96 -6.60
CA ASN A 226 22.28 -14.55 -7.71
C ASN A 226 22.18 -15.45 -8.97
N ARG A 227 21.15 -16.31 -9.09
CA ARG A 227 20.95 -17.27 -10.18
C ARG A 227 19.72 -17.00 -11.04
N ALA A 228 18.87 -16.02 -10.71
CA ALA A 228 17.62 -15.77 -11.43
C ALA A 228 17.51 -14.37 -12.10
N LEU A 229 18.63 -13.72 -12.40
CA LEU A 229 18.65 -12.48 -13.20
C LEU A 229 18.36 -12.71 -14.70
N ASN A 230 17.92 -13.91 -15.10
CA ASN A 230 17.58 -14.22 -16.48
C ASN A 230 16.07 -14.16 -16.73
N ARG A 231 15.63 -13.00 -17.25
CA ARG A 231 14.68 -12.83 -18.37
C ARG A 231 13.15 -12.75 -18.15
N ARG A 232 12.58 -12.68 -16.94
CA ARG A 232 11.09 -12.69 -16.83
C ARG A 232 10.40 -11.77 -15.83
N LEU A 233 11.01 -10.65 -15.43
CA LEU A 233 10.27 -9.62 -14.67
C LEU A 233 9.76 -8.45 -15.51
N ILE A 234 10.15 -8.36 -16.78
CA ILE A 234 9.70 -7.31 -17.71
C ILE A 234 9.75 -7.92 -19.12
N ALA A 235 8.65 -8.41 -19.64
CA ALA A 235 8.59 -8.83 -21.05
C ALA A 235 7.28 -8.49 -21.78
N ASP A 236 6.20 -8.15 -21.07
CA ASP A 236 4.91 -7.87 -21.74
C ASP A 236 4.33 -6.48 -21.43
N PHE A 237 5.15 -5.51 -20.98
CA PHE A 237 4.71 -4.13 -20.72
C PHE A 237 5.34 -3.05 -21.64
N LEU A 238 6.13 -3.46 -22.63
CA LEU A 238 6.64 -2.64 -23.73
C LEU A 238 6.43 -3.39 -25.05
#